data_AF-A0A949YCS3-F1
#
_entry.id   AF-A0A949YCS3-F1
#
_cell.length_a   1.000
_cell.length_b   1.000
_cell.length_c   1.000
_cell.angle_alpha   90.00
_cell.angle_beta   90.00
_cell.angle_gamma   90.00
#
_symmetry.space_group_name_H-M   'P 1'
#
loop_
_entity.id
_entity.type
_entity.pdbx_description
1 polymer ?
#
loop_
_entity_poly.entity_id
_entity_poly.type
_entity_poly.pdbx_seq_one_letter_code
_entity_poly.pdbx_strand_id
1 'polypeptide(L)'
;MRLYRNLLAVACFLALHSTAFSQWLDEGEFSPGVLAYKLRQVKNQFETAEAQFSLRTEVEWYVKMLKLRALCTSIESLETEFRNGGYCPDLLDEKILIVREKIRLILAGPRQIGTDQNNVDGQAQEARPGVEFVGLNALH
;
A
#
# COMPACT_ATOMS: atom_id res chain seq x y z
N MET A 1 32.94 -33.11 -3.12
CA MET A 1 33.17 -32.15 -4.24
C MET A 1 31.93 -31.81 -5.08
N ARG A 2 30.78 -32.50 -4.98
CA ARG A 2 29.59 -32.17 -5.81
C ARG A 2 28.76 -30.97 -5.29
N LEU A 3 28.71 -30.76 -3.97
CA LEU A 3 27.97 -29.65 -3.32
C LEU A 3 28.51 -28.25 -3.70
N TYR A 4 29.84 -28.10 -3.73
CA TYR A 4 30.47 -26.81 -4.09
C TYR A 4 30.23 -26.41 -5.56
N ARG A 5 30.11 -27.37 -6.50
CA ARG A 5 29.77 -27.07 -7.90
C ARG A 5 28.37 -26.50 -8.06
N ASN A 6 27.40 -27.00 -7.30
CA ASN A 6 26.03 -26.51 -7.33
C ASN A 6 25.93 -25.12 -6.68
N LEU A 7 26.63 -24.91 -5.56
CA LEU A 7 26.69 -23.60 -4.91
C LEU A 7 27.35 -22.55 -5.81
N LEU A 8 28.45 -22.91 -6.48
CA LEU A 8 29.15 -22.05 -7.44
C LEU A 8 28.27 -21.74 -8.65
N ALA A 9 27.54 -22.73 -9.18
CA ALA A 9 26.59 -22.50 -10.27
C ALA A 9 25.49 -21.52 -9.87
N VAL A 10 24.86 -21.70 -8.71
CA VAL A 10 23.82 -20.80 -8.19
C VAL A 10 24.37 -19.39 -7.96
N ALA A 11 25.58 -19.26 -7.40
CA ALA A 11 26.23 -17.98 -7.19
C ALA A 11 26.58 -17.27 -8.51
N CYS A 12 27.06 -18.00 -9.52
CA CYS A 12 27.31 -17.46 -10.86
C CYS A 12 26.03 -17.03 -11.56
N PHE A 13 24.93 -17.81 -11.44
CA PHE A 13 23.62 -17.43 -11.96
C PHE A 13 23.09 -16.16 -11.29
N LEU A 14 23.21 -16.05 -9.96
CA LEU A 14 22.81 -14.84 -9.22
C LEU A 14 23.66 -13.63 -9.59
N ALA A 15 24.97 -13.81 -9.77
CA ALA A 15 25.90 -12.74 -10.16
C ALA A 15 25.64 -12.26 -11.60
N LEU A 16 25.41 -13.17 -12.56
CA LEU A 16 25.01 -12.81 -13.93
C LEU A 16 23.65 -12.11 -13.94
N HIS A 17 22.71 -12.54 -13.10
CA HIS A 17 21.41 -11.88 -13.01
C HIS A 17 21.55 -10.48 -12.43
N SER A 18 22.42 -10.29 -11.44
CA SER A 18 22.71 -8.99 -10.82
C SER A 18 23.38 -8.02 -11.78
N THR A 19 24.38 -8.45 -12.55
CA THR A 19 25.08 -7.58 -13.52
C THR A 19 24.20 -7.26 -14.73
N ALA A 20 23.46 -8.24 -15.26
CA ALA A 20 22.50 -8.00 -16.34
C ALA A 20 21.35 -7.08 -15.89
N PHE A 21 20.90 -7.21 -14.64
CA PHE A 21 19.89 -6.32 -14.06
C PHE A 21 20.43 -4.90 -13.82
N SER A 22 21.68 -4.77 -13.38
CA SER A 22 22.34 -3.47 -13.23
C SER A 22 22.53 -2.75 -14.57
N GLN A 23 22.84 -3.49 -15.63
CA GLN A 23 22.98 -2.92 -16.97
C GLN A 23 21.62 -2.53 -17.56
N TRP A 24 20.55 -3.29 -17.27
CA TRP A 24 19.17 -2.95 -17.65
C TRP A 24 18.63 -1.67 -16.98
N LEU A 25 19.15 -1.30 -15.82
CA LEU A 25 18.75 -0.09 -15.09
C LEU A 25 19.55 1.16 -15.47
N ASP A 26 20.64 1.03 -16.22
CA ASP A 26 21.48 2.15 -16.69
C ASP A 26 20.91 2.82 -17.97
N GLU A 27 19.84 2.25 -18.53
CA GLU A 27 19.21 2.72 -19.79
C GLU A 27 18.20 3.88 -19.61
N GLY A 28 18.16 4.50 -18.43
CA GLY A 28 17.31 5.65 -18.12
C GLY A 28 15.96 5.30 -17.47
N GLU A 29 15.27 6.31 -16.94
CA GLU A 29 14.06 6.17 -16.09
C GLU A 29 12.89 5.44 -16.76
N PHE A 30 12.83 5.50 -18.08
CA PHE A 30 11.79 4.87 -18.90
C PHE A 30 12.28 3.65 -19.68
N SER A 31 13.43 3.09 -19.32
CA SER A 31 13.90 1.88 -19.98
C SER A 31 12.89 0.75 -19.82
N PRO A 32 12.79 -0.17 -20.79
CA PRO A 32 11.96 -1.36 -20.66
C PRO A 32 12.23 -2.13 -19.36
N GLY A 33 13.47 -2.07 -18.85
CA GLY A 33 13.85 -2.71 -17.60
C GLY A 33 13.34 -2.05 -16.35
N VAL A 34 13.45 -0.74 -16.29
CA VAL A 34 12.87 0.04 -15.20
C VAL A 34 11.35 -0.13 -15.20
N LEU A 35 10.70 -0.09 -16.37
CA LEU A 35 9.25 -0.30 -16.49
C LEU A 35 8.82 -1.71 -16.08
N ALA A 36 9.53 -2.76 -16.53
CA ALA A 36 9.28 -4.14 -16.11
C ALA A 36 9.42 -4.31 -14.60
N TYR A 37 10.44 -3.67 -14.01
CA TYR A 37 10.65 -3.69 -12.57
C TYR A 37 9.54 -2.98 -11.81
N LYS A 38 9.16 -1.76 -12.20
CA LYS A 38 8.07 -0.99 -11.58
C LYS A 38 6.74 -1.75 -11.69
N LEU A 39 6.46 -2.38 -12.83
CA LEU A 39 5.26 -3.20 -13.01
C LEU A 39 5.25 -4.43 -12.09
N ARG A 40 6.39 -5.12 -11.97
CA ARG A 40 6.55 -6.24 -11.01
C ARG A 40 6.33 -5.79 -9.57
N GLN A 41 6.84 -4.61 -9.19
CA GLN A 41 6.62 -4.07 -7.85
C GLN A 41 5.13 -3.83 -7.58
N VAL A 42 4.40 -3.24 -8.53
CA VAL A 42 2.95 -2.99 -8.40
C VAL A 42 2.18 -4.31 -8.24
N LYS A 43 2.53 -5.34 -9.02
CA LYS A 43 1.92 -6.66 -8.90
C LYS A 43 2.15 -7.27 -7.51
N ASN A 44 3.39 -7.27 -7.04
CA ASN A 44 3.71 -7.81 -5.71
C ASN A 44 2.98 -7.06 -4.59
N GLN A 45 2.83 -5.74 -4.72
CA GLN A 45 2.06 -4.93 -3.77
C GLN A 45 0.58 -5.31 -3.78
N PHE A 46 0.00 -5.53 -4.96
CA PHE A 46 -1.38 -5.99 -5.10
C PHE A 46 -1.58 -7.37 -4.46
N GLU A 47 -0.72 -8.35 -4.75
CA GLU A 47 -0.83 -9.72 -4.19
C GLU A 47 -0.70 -9.70 -2.66
N THR A 48 0.22 -8.89 -2.14
CA THR A 48 0.39 -8.69 -0.70
C THR A 48 -0.85 -8.07 -0.08
N ALA A 49 -1.43 -7.06 -0.74
CA ALA A 49 -2.65 -6.41 -0.29
C ALA A 49 -3.82 -7.41 -0.26
N GLU A 50 -4.01 -8.18 -1.34
CA GLU A 50 -5.09 -9.17 -1.46
C GLU A 50 -5.01 -10.22 -0.36
N ALA A 51 -3.81 -10.70 -0.04
CA ALA A 51 -3.58 -11.62 1.06
C ALA A 51 -3.95 -11.02 2.42
N GLN A 52 -3.64 -9.73 2.67
CA GLN A 52 -4.01 -9.05 3.92
C GLN A 52 -5.53 -8.90 4.08
N PHE A 53 -6.23 -8.55 3.00
CA PHE A 53 -7.69 -8.36 3.00
C PHE A 53 -8.46 -9.67 3.14
N SER A 54 -7.93 -10.77 2.59
CA SER A 54 -8.58 -12.08 2.63
C SER A 54 -8.72 -12.67 4.04
N LEU A 55 -7.97 -12.15 5.02
CA LEU A 55 -7.97 -12.63 6.40
C LEU A 55 -8.95 -11.88 7.32
N ARG A 56 -9.63 -10.83 6.83
CA ARG A 56 -10.49 -9.97 7.66
C ARG A 56 -11.93 -9.95 7.14
N THR A 57 -12.89 -10.10 8.04
CA THR A 57 -14.32 -10.29 7.73
C THR A 57 -15.21 -9.07 8.01
N GLU A 58 -14.65 -7.91 8.35
CA GLU A 58 -15.46 -6.71 8.62
C GLU A 58 -15.93 -6.04 7.30
N VAL A 59 -17.09 -5.39 7.34
CA VAL A 59 -17.74 -4.78 6.16
C VAL A 59 -16.85 -3.75 5.46
N GLU A 60 -16.08 -2.96 6.21
CA GLU A 60 -15.12 -1.99 5.64
C GLU A 60 -14.03 -2.70 4.80
N TRP A 61 -13.56 -3.86 5.27
CA TRP A 61 -12.56 -4.66 4.56
C TRP A 61 -13.12 -5.26 3.27
N TYR A 62 -14.38 -5.66 3.26
CA TYR A 62 -15.04 -6.16 2.05
C TYR A 62 -15.09 -5.09 0.93
N VAL A 63 -15.41 -3.84 1.28
CA VAL A 63 -15.41 -2.72 0.32
C VAL A 63 -14.01 -2.45 -0.23
N LYS A 64 -12.98 -2.50 0.63
CA LYS A 64 -11.58 -2.34 0.21
C LYS A 64 -11.15 -3.50 -0.70
N MET A 65 -11.55 -4.73 -0.41
CA MET A 65 -11.27 -5.90 -1.23
C MET A 65 -11.90 -5.79 -2.63
N LEU A 66 -13.15 -5.32 -2.73
CA LEU A 66 -13.78 -5.08 -4.04
C LEU A 66 -13.04 -4.02 -4.86
N LYS A 67 -12.63 -2.91 -4.23
CA LYS A 67 -11.83 -1.87 -4.89
C LYS A 67 -10.47 -2.41 -5.34
N LEU A 68 -9.84 -3.25 -4.51
CA LEU A 68 -8.58 -3.87 -4.85
C LEU A 68 -8.74 -4.81 -6.05
N ARG A 69 -9.74 -5.69 -6.03
CA ARG A 69 -10.02 -6.63 -7.13
C ARG A 69 -10.25 -5.92 -8.47
N ALA A 70 -10.88 -4.75 -8.48
CA ALA A 70 -11.02 -3.94 -9.69
C ALA A 70 -9.68 -3.47 -10.29
N LEU A 71 -8.63 -3.35 -9.49
CA LEU A 71 -7.28 -3.02 -9.97
C LEU A 71 -6.58 -4.21 -10.64
N CYS A 72 -7.02 -5.45 -10.40
CA CYS A 72 -6.43 -6.63 -11.03
C CYS A 72 -6.46 -6.52 -12.56
N THR A 73 -7.62 -6.20 -13.13
CA THR A 73 -7.78 -5.98 -14.58
C THR A 73 -6.91 -4.83 -15.10
N SER A 74 -6.69 -3.79 -14.28
CA SER A 74 -5.80 -2.69 -14.66
C SER A 74 -4.34 -3.16 -14.73
N ILE A 75 -3.90 -3.97 -13.76
CA ILE A 75 -2.54 -4.54 -13.75
C ILE A 75 -2.34 -5.49 -14.94
N GLU A 76 -3.30 -6.38 -15.21
CA GLU A 76 -3.26 -7.31 -16.35
C GLU A 76 -3.21 -6.56 -17.69
N SER A 77 -3.95 -5.45 -17.82
CA SER A 77 -3.90 -4.59 -19.00
C SER A 77 -2.50 -3.99 -19.18
N LEU A 78 -1.87 -3.51 -18.11
CA LEU A 78 -0.51 -2.95 -18.17
C LEU A 78 0.53 -4.01 -18.54
N GLU A 79 0.43 -5.23 -17.98
CA GLU A 79 1.28 -6.37 -18.37
C GLU A 79 1.12 -6.73 -19.84
N THR A 80 -0.10 -6.62 -20.37
CA THR A 80 -0.38 -6.92 -21.77
C THR A 80 0.15 -5.82 -22.69
N GLU A 81 -0.09 -4.55 -22.36
CA GLU A 81 0.44 -3.40 -23.08
C GLU A 81 1.98 -3.44 -23.12
N PHE A 82 2.62 -3.71 -21.97
CA PHE A 82 4.07 -3.87 -21.87
C PHE A 82 4.60 -5.03 -22.75
N ARG A 83 4.00 -6.22 -22.67
CA ARG A 83 4.43 -7.38 -23.46
C ARG A 83 4.28 -7.17 -24.97
N ASN A 84 3.27 -6.43 -25.39
CA ASN A 84 3.04 -6.13 -26.80
C ASN A 84 4.07 -5.15 -27.37
N GLY A 85 4.81 -4.42 -26.53
CA GLY A 85 5.91 -3.53 -26.94
C GLY A 85 5.48 -2.22 -27.64
N GLY A 86 4.21 -2.08 -28.02
CA GLY A 86 3.67 -0.90 -28.71
C GLY A 86 3.21 0.22 -27.79
N TYR A 87 3.91 0.46 -26.69
CA TYR A 87 3.52 1.43 -25.66
C TYR A 87 4.40 2.68 -25.67
N CYS A 88 3.85 3.80 -25.19
CA CYS A 88 4.62 4.99 -24.91
C CYS A 88 5.24 4.85 -23.50
N PRO A 89 6.58 4.88 -23.34
CA PRO A 89 7.24 4.54 -22.07
C PRO A 89 6.84 5.42 -20.89
N ASP A 90 6.74 6.73 -21.10
CA ASP A 90 6.30 7.74 -20.12
C ASP A 90 4.84 7.54 -19.70
N LEU A 91 3.95 7.32 -20.66
CA LEU A 91 2.53 7.06 -20.39
C LEU A 91 2.34 5.73 -19.64
N LEU A 92 3.11 4.70 -19.99
CA LEU A 92 3.07 3.43 -19.27
C LEU A 92 3.54 3.60 -17.83
N ASP A 93 4.61 4.38 -17.60
CA ASP A 93 5.08 4.71 -16.25
C ASP A 93 4.02 5.43 -15.43
N GLU A 94 3.37 6.45 -16.02
CA GLU A 94 2.31 7.19 -15.35
C GLU A 94 1.15 6.28 -14.96
N LYS A 95 0.70 5.40 -15.86
CA LYS A 95 -0.34 4.41 -15.55
C LYS A 95 0.09 3.47 -14.41
N ILE A 96 1.34 3.01 -14.40
CA ILE A 96 1.90 2.18 -13.32
C ILE A 96 1.86 2.96 -11.99
N LEU A 97 2.28 4.22 -11.97
CA LEU A 97 2.26 5.09 -10.79
C LEU A 97 0.84 5.30 -10.26
N ILE A 98 -0.13 5.53 -11.15
CA ILE A 98 -1.55 5.67 -10.79
C ILE A 98 -2.07 4.41 -10.10
N VAL A 99 -1.79 3.22 -10.65
CA VAL A 99 -2.22 1.96 -10.05
C VAL A 99 -1.55 1.74 -8.69
N ARG A 100 -0.24 2.01 -8.59
CA ARG A 100 0.52 1.95 -7.33
C ARG A 100 -0.13 2.81 -6.25
N GLU A 101 -0.47 4.05 -6.60
CA GLU A 101 -1.08 4.99 -5.67
C GLU A 101 -2.49 4.57 -5.25
N LYS A 102 -3.28 4.02 -6.17
CA LYS A 102 -4.60 3.45 -5.84
C LYS A 102 -4.48 2.29 -4.85
N ILE A 103 -3.51 1.39 -5.02
CA ILE A 103 -3.22 0.32 -4.06
C ILE A 103 -2.87 0.93 -2.69
N ARG A 104 -1.98 1.92 -2.65
CA ARG A 104 -1.59 2.62 -1.42
C ARG A 104 -2.78 3.25 -0.69
N LEU A 105 -3.69 3.90 -1.43
CA LEU A 105 -4.88 4.54 -0.88
C LEU A 105 -5.89 3.51 -0.33
N ILE A 106 -6.03 2.35 -0.98
CA ILE A 106 -6.89 1.26 -0.50
C ILE A 106 -6.32 0.66 0.79
N LEU A 107 -5.00 0.51 0.86
CA LEU A 107 -4.29 0.00 2.03
C LEU A 107 -4.24 0.98 3.19
N ALA A 108 -4.33 2.29 2.93
CA ALA A 108 -4.37 3.28 3.98
C ALA A 108 -5.57 2.99 4.92
N GLY A 109 -5.28 2.98 6.23
CA GLY A 109 -6.33 2.94 7.25
C GLY A 109 -7.24 4.17 7.13
N PRO A 110 -8.46 4.13 7.67
CA PRO A 110 -9.26 5.33 7.79
C PRO A 110 -8.41 6.42 8.47
N ARG A 111 -8.26 7.58 7.81
CA ARG A 111 -7.68 8.76 8.47
C ARG A 111 -8.54 9.00 9.70
N GLN A 112 -7.96 8.85 10.89
CA GLN A 112 -8.54 9.47 12.07
C GLN A 112 -8.52 10.97 11.79
N ILE A 113 -9.69 11.52 11.42
CA ILE A 113 -9.91 12.95 11.46
C ILE A 113 -9.85 13.27 12.95
N GLY A 114 -8.79 13.95 13.36
CA GLY A 114 -8.51 14.26 14.74
C GLY A 114 -9.71 14.91 15.42
N THR A 115 -10.19 14.27 16.47
CA THR A 115 -10.93 14.95 17.55
C THR A 115 -9.88 15.70 18.38
N ASP A 116 -9.31 16.76 17.83
CA ASP A 116 -8.45 17.71 18.56
C ASP A 116 -9.09 19.10 18.48
N GLN A 117 -10.01 19.36 19.41
CA GLN A 117 -10.55 20.66 19.84
C GLN A 117 -11.44 20.31 21.06
N ASN A 118 -11.19 20.65 22.32
CA ASN A 118 -10.30 21.60 22.94
C ASN A 118 -9.97 21.08 24.35
N ASN A 119 -8.68 21.02 24.70
CA ASN A 119 -8.27 21.01 26.10
C ASN A 119 -7.17 22.08 26.24
N VAL A 120 -7.55 23.27 26.69
CA VAL A 120 -6.64 24.31 27.19
C VAL A 120 -7.28 24.89 28.45
N ASP A 121 -6.84 24.33 29.57
CA ASP A 121 -6.54 24.91 30.88
C ASP A 121 -7.39 26.05 31.48
N GLY A 122 -7.85 25.78 32.71
CA GLY A 122 -8.24 26.79 33.69
C GLY A 122 -8.48 26.16 35.07
N GLN A 123 -7.41 25.99 35.87
CA GLN A 123 -7.51 25.62 37.29
C GLN A 123 -8.28 26.68 38.10
N ALA A 124 -9.20 26.27 38.98
CA ALA A 124 -9.43 26.93 40.27
C ALA A 124 -10.28 26.08 41.24
N GLN A 125 -9.65 25.76 42.38
CA GLN A 125 -10.18 25.70 43.75
C GLN A 125 -10.94 24.48 44.32
N GLU A 126 -10.35 24.06 45.45
CA GLU A 126 -10.79 23.16 46.53
C GLU A 126 -12.26 23.32 46.99
N ALA A 127 -12.89 22.23 47.45
CA ALA A 127 -13.15 21.96 48.88
C ALA A 127 -14.24 20.88 49.11
N ARG A 128 -13.79 19.65 49.46
CA ARG A 128 -14.40 18.55 50.25
C ARG A 128 -15.96 18.37 50.36
N PRO A 129 -16.53 17.53 51.29
CA PRO A 129 -17.29 16.35 50.86
C PRO A 129 -18.75 16.28 51.41
N GLY A 130 -19.61 15.56 50.69
CA GLY A 130 -20.86 15.00 51.23
C GLY A 130 -22.03 15.96 51.40
N VAL A 131 -23.22 15.39 51.18
CA VAL A 131 -24.57 15.69 51.71
C VAL A 131 -25.59 15.57 50.58
N GLU A 132 -26.44 14.54 50.73
CA GLU A 132 -27.70 14.35 50.03
C GLU A 132 -28.58 15.60 50.15
N PHE A 133 -29.32 16.00 49.11
CA PHE A 133 -30.62 16.61 49.31
C PHE A 133 -31.57 16.32 48.15
N VAL A 134 -32.68 15.70 48.55
CA VAL A 134 -33.94 15.53 47.82
C VAL A 134 -34.71 16.86 47.75
N GLY A 135 -35.47 17.06 46.68
CA GLY A 135 -36.61 17.99 46.59
C GLY A 135 -36.31 19.30 45.84
N LEU A 136 -37.24 19.97 45.17
CA LEU A 136 -38.64 19.77 44.82
C LEU A 136 -38.99 20.96 43.90
N ASN A 137 -39.87 20.75 42.92
CA ASN A 137 -40.78 21.70 42.23
C ASN A 137 -40.39 23.18 42.04
N ALA A 138 -40.56 23.69 40.81
CA ALA A 138 -41.56 24.72 40.48
C ALA A 138 -41.53 25.18 38.99
N LEU A 139 -42.73 25.18 38.40
CA LEU A 139 -43.31 26.18 37.47
C LEU A 139 -42.55 26.56 36.18
N HIS A 140 -43.06 26.10 35.03
CA HIS A 140 -43.91 26.94 34.17
C HIS A 140 -44.72 26.12 33.16
#